data_AF-A0A2G5QJ56-F1
#
_entry.id   AF-A0A2G5QJ56-F1
#
_cell.length_a   1.000
_cell.length_b   1.000
_cell.length_c   1.000
_cell.angle_alpha   90.00
_cell.angle_beta   90.00
_cell.angle_gamma   90.00
#
_symmetry.space_group_name_H-M   'P 1'
#
loop_
_entity.id
_entity.type
_entity.pdbx_description
1 polymer ?
#
loop_
_entity_poly.entity_id
_entity_poly.type
_entity_poly.pdbx_seq_one_letter_code
_entity_poly.pdbx_strand_id
1 'polypeptide(L)'
;MPGMSTAARWTLIASVIAGVSYVATWGLTLPPSVETAWKGAGVALLAVHAALRARSLDGWLLTAVMAFGAGGDVLLETHGLTVGAVSFLLGHVVASVLYLRHYRGGSVAPLVVAPAVVWASRLLSSGDNGVTAYSLFLAVMAATALMSRFPFKTVGLGALMFVVSDLLIFGRLGPLPDNLITGLAVWGLYYFGQLLICLGVAPNLTQTAHPRESGDPS
;
A
#
# COMPACT_ATOMS: atom_id res chain seq x y z
N MET A 1 -0.31 -21.74 7.41
CA MET A 1 -1.10 -21.18 6.29
C MET A 1 -1.66 -22.32 5.43
N PRO A 2 -2.74 -23.00 5.87
CA PRO A 2 -3.38 -24.04 5.06
C PRO A 2 -4.12 -23.41 3.87
N GLY A 3 -4.07 -24.03 2.69
CA GLY A 3 -4.90 -23.65 1.52
C GLY A 3 -4.28 -22.68 0.50
N MET A 4 -3.03 -22.24 0.66
CA MET A 4 -2.34 -21.40 -0.34
C MET A 4 -1.63 -22.27 -1.39
N SER A 5 -1.79 -21.96 -2.68
CA SER A 5 -1.04 -22.64 -3.74
C SER A 5 0.47 -22.41 -3.60
N THR A 6 1.27 -23.38 -4.06
CA THR A 6 2.74 -23.29 -4.05
C THR A 6 3.23 -22.02 -4.76
N ALA A 7 2.62 -21.66 -5.89
CA ALA A 7 2.95 -20.45 -6.63
C ALA A 7 2.70 -19.19 -5.80
N ALA A 8 1.53 -19.05 -5.17
CA ALA A 8 1.23 -17.87 -4.35
C ALA A 8 2.17 -17.77 -3.14
N ARG A 9 2.57 -18.88 -2.53
CA ARG A 9 3.55 -18.87 -1.44
C ARG A 9 4.91 -18.37 -1.91
N TRP A 10 5.39 -18.86 -3.06
CA TRP A 10 6.70 -18.46 -3.59
C TRP A 10 6.72 -17.01 -4.05
N THR A 11 5.65 -16.49 -4.65
CA THR A 11 5.59 -15.07 -5.03
C THR A 11 5.65 -14.14 -3.82
N LEU A 12 5.02 -14.52 -2.71
CA LEU A 12 5.11 -13.77 -1.45
C LEU A 12 6.55 -13.79 -0.87
N ILE A 13 7.20 -14.95 -0.86
CA ILE A 13 8.59 -15.07 -0.40
C ILE A 13 9.51 -14.23 -1.29
N ALA A 14 9.36 -14.35 -2.60
CA ALA A 14 10.14 -13.58 -3.57
C ALA A 14 9.92 -12.07 -3.41
N SER A 15 8.68 -11.64 -3.16
CA SER A 15 8.35 -10.24 -2.84
C SER A 15 9.17 -9.75 -1.65
N VAL A 16 9.16 -10.49 -0.53
CA VAL A 16 9.89 -10.12 0.69
C VAL A 16 11.39 -10.03 0.42
N ILE A 17 11.95 -11.00 -0.28
CA ILE A 17 13.37 -10.99 -0.66
C ILE A 17 13.67 -9.76 -1.53
N ALA A 18 12.87 -9.48 -2.56
CA ALA A 18 13.06 -8.34 -3.44
C ALA A 18 12.95 -7.00 -2.69
N GLY A 19 11.89 -6.80 -1.91
CA GLY A 19 11.66 -5.55 -1.17
C GLY A 19 12.72 -5.28 -0.10
N VAL A 20 13.19 -6.31 0.62
CA VAL A 20 14.26 -6.15 1.62
C VAL A 20 15.62 -5.96 0.95
N SER A 21 15.93 -6.73 -0.10
CA SER A 21 17.22 -6.66 -0.80
C SER A 21 17.39 -5.38 -1.63
N TYR A 22 16.31 -4.67 -1.98
CA TYR A 22 16.43 -3.38 -2.68
C TYR A 22 17.32 -2.38 -1.94
N VAL A 23 17.30 -2.35 -0.61
CA VAL A 23 18.18 -1.48 0.18
C VAL A 23 19.67 -1.77 -0.09
N ALA A 24 20.02 -3.02 -0.36
CA ALA A 24 21.41 -3.39 -0.68
C ALA A 24 21.89 -2.79 -2.01
N THR A 25 20.96 -2.34 -2.87
CA THR A 25 21.30 -1.70 -4.15
C THR A 25 21.75 -0.25 -4.01
N TRP A 26 21.41 0.46 -2.92
CA TRP A 26 21.64 1.90 -2.77
C TRP A 26 23.12 2.30 -2.70
N GLY A 27 24.01 1.35 -2.41
CA GLY A 27 25.47 1.55 -2.43
C GLY A 27 26.15 0.97 -3.67
N LEU A 28 25.38 0.41 -4.61
CA LEU A 28 25.91 -0.24 -5.81
C LEU A 28 25.71 0.65 -7.03
N THR A 29 26.66 0.62 -7.96
CA THR A 29 26.48 1.25 -9.27
C THR A 29 25.82 0.26 -10.21
N LEU A 30 24.49 0.30 -10.28
CA LEU A 30 23.70 -0.55 -11.18
C LEU A 30 23.25 0.24 -12.42
N PRO A 31 22.96 -0.44 -13.55
CA PRO A 31 22.25 0.19 -14.65
C PRO A 31 20.88 0.72 -14.18
N PRO A 32 20.45 1.93 -14.59
CA PRO A 32 19.20 2.52 -14.10
C PRO A 32 17.95 1.65 -14.28
N SER A 33 17.89 0.89 -15.38
CA SER A 33 16.80 -0.05 -15.65
C SER A 33 16.77 -1.22 -14.66
N VAL A 34 17.93 -1.69 -14.20
CA VAL A 34 18.05 -2.77 -13.21
C VAL A 34 17.62 -2.26 -11.84
N GLU A 35 18.10 -1.09 -11.42
CA GLU A 35 17.71 -0.48 -10.15
C GLU A 35 16.20 -0.20 -10.09
N THR A 36 15.64 0.38 -11.16
CA THR A 36 14.20 0.62 -11.29
C THR A 36 13.40 -0.68 -11.22
N ALA A 37 13.82 -1.71 -11.96
CA ALA A 37 13.16 -3.01 -11.92
C ALA A 37 13.22 -3.63 -10.52
N TRP A 38 14.36 -3.48 -9.82
CA TRP A 38 14.54 -4.01 -8.46
C TRP A 38 13.66 -3.29 -7.44
N LYS A 39 13.54 -1.97 -7.54
CA LYS A 39 12.64 -1.15 -6.73
C LYS A 39 11.18 -1.62 -6.88
N GLY A 40 10.71 -1.74 -8.12
CA GLY A 40 9.34 -2.18 -8.39
C GLY A 40 9.07 -3.66 -8.07
N ALA A 41 10.10 -4.52 -8.04
CA ALA A 41 9.93 -5.97 -7.95
C ALA A 41 9.20 -6.43 -6.69
N GLY A 42 9.46 -5.81 -5.54
CA GLY A 42 8.79 -6.16 -4.27
C GLY A 42 7.27 -6.07 -4.41
N VAL A 43 6.76 -4.90 -4.77
CA VAL A 43 5.31 -4.67 -4.85
C VAL A 43 4.70 -5.32 -6.10
N ALA A 44 5.44 -5.45 -7.21
CA ALA A 44 4.98 -6.19 -8.39
C ALA A 44 4.71 -7.66 -8.06
N LEU A 45 5.57 -8.28 -7.25
CA LEU A 45 5.37 -9.66 -6.80
C LEU A 45 4.20 -9.79 -5.81
N LEU A 46 3.91 -8.75 -5.01
CA LEU A 46 2.65 -8.69 -4.23
C LEU A 46 1.43 -8.62 -5.16
N ALA A 47 1.51 -7.90 -6.27
CA ALA A 47 0.42 -7.86 -7.26
C ALA A 47 0.18 -9.24 -7.87
N VAL A 48 1.24 -9.95 -8.26
CA VAL A 48 1.14 -11.34 -8.74
C VAL A 48 0.59 -12.25 -7.64
N HIS A 49 1.05 -12.12 -6.39
CA HIS A 49 0.51 -12.87 -5.27
C HIS A 49 -1.00 -12.67 -5.10
N ALA A 50 -1.46 -11.41 -5.13
CA ALA A 50 -2.88 -11.08 -5.05
C ALA A 50 -3.65 -11.66 -6.24
N ALA A 51 -3.13 -11.55 -7.47
CA ALA A 51 -3.76 -12.07 -8.68
C ALA A 51 -3.94 -13.58 -8.65
N LEU A 52 -2.92 -14.33 -8.22
CA LEU A 52 -2.99 -15.79 -8.09
C LEU A 52 -4.08 -16.24 -7.11
N ARG A 53 -4.46 -15.37 -6.18
CA ARG A 53 -5.49 -15.59 -5.15
C ARG A 53 -6.81 -14.89 -5.46
N ALA A 54 -6.90 -14.09 -6.53
CA ALA A 54 -8.11 -13.38 -6.90
C ALA A 54 -9.18 -14.37 -7.38
N ARG A 55 -10.30 -14.44 -6.65
CA ARG A 55 -11.47 -15.25 -6.99
C ARG A 55 -12.76 -14.43 -7.05
N SER A 56 -12.67 -13.14 -6.73
CA SER A 56 -13.78 -12.19 -6.68
C SER A 56 -13.28 -10.82 -7.11
N LEU A 57 -14.22 -9.88 -7.31
CA LEU A 57 -13.89 -8.49 -7.60
C LEU A 57 -12.93 -7.89 -6.56
N ASP A 58 -13.10 -8.20 -5.28
CA ASP A 58 -12.24 -7.66 -4.22
C ASP A 58 -10.78 -8.14 -4.34
N GLY A 59 -10.56 -9.37 -4.81
CA GLY A 59 -9.22 -9.90 -5.07
C GLY A 59 -8.56 -9.20 -6.25
N TRP A 60 -9.34 -8.86 -7.27
CA TRP A 60 -8.88 -8.06 -8.40
C TRP A 60 -8.65 -6.60 -8.04
N LEU A 61 -9.46 -6.02 -7.16
CA LEU A 61 -9.21 -4.68 -6.60
C LEU A 61 -7.88 -4.67 -5.84
N LEU A 62 -7.62 -5.65 -4.97
CA LEU A 62 -6.32 -5.77 -4.29
C LEU A 62 -5.15 -5.88 -5.29
N THR A 63 -5.33 -6.70 -6.32
CA THR A 63 -4.33 -6.84 -7.40
C THR A 63 -4.05 -5.50 -8.06
N ALA A 64 -5.09 -4.73 -8.38
CA ALA A 64 -4.95 -3.40 -8.95
C ALA A 64 -4.26 -2.41 -7.99
N VAL A 65 -4.57 -2.42 -6.69
CA VAL A 65 -3.87 -1.60 -5.68
C VAL A 65 -2.36 -1.88 -5.71
N MET A 66 -1.97 -3.16 -5.66
CA MET A 66 -0.55 -3.54 -5.71
C MET A 66 0.08 -3.18 -7.05
N ALA A 67 -0.63 -3.38 -8.17
CA ALA A 67 -0.11 -3.05 -9.50
C ALA A 67 0.12 -1.54 -9.67
N PHE A 68 -0.78 -0.69 -9.18
CA PHE A 68 -0.59 0.76 -9.16
C PHE A 68 0.54 1.19 -8.22
N GLY A 69 0.75 0.49 -7.11
CA GLY A 69 1.90 0.71 -6.23
C GLY A 69 3.23 0.41 -6.92
N ALA A 70 3.34 -0.77 -7.54
CA ALA A 70 4.51 -1.15 -8.33
C ALA A 70 4.74 -0.21 -9.53
N GLY A 71 3.66 0.21 -10.19
CA GLY A 71 3.69 1.23 -11.23
C GLY A 71 4.21 2.56 -10.69
N GLY A 72 3.78 2.97 -9.49
CA GLY A 72 4.28 4.17 -8.83
C GLY A 72 5.77 4.12 -8.57
N ASP A 73 6.29 3.00 -8.07
CA ASP A 73 7.72 2.77 -7.84
C ASP A 73 8.55 2.94 -9.12
N VAL A 74 8.08 2.37 -10.23
CA VAL A 74 8.77 2.41 -11.52
C VAL A 74 8.63 3.76 -12.21
N LEU A 75 7.43 4.34 -12.22
CA LEU A 75 7.13 5.60 -12.89
C LEU A 75 7.77 6.80 -12.18
N LEU A 76 7.93 6.75 -10.86
CA LEU A 76 8.64 7.78 -10.11
C LEU A 76 10.09 7.90 -10.57
N GLU A 77 10.78 6.77 -10.78
CA GLU A 77 12.19 6.74 -11.25
C GLU A 77 12.32 7.11 -12.73
N THR A 78 11.37 6.66 -13.56
CA THR A 78 11.50 6.76 -15.03
C THR A 78 10.89 8.02 -15.63
N HIS A 79 9.83 8.56 -15.01
CA HIS A 79 9.05 9.69 -15.52
C HIS A 79 8.87 10.82 -14.49
N GLY A 80 9.47 10.68 -13.32
CA GLY A 80 9.51 11.71 -12.27
C GLY A 80 8.35 11.64 -11.28
N LEU A 81 8.46 12.49 -10.25
CA LEU A 81 7.61 12.48 -9.06
C LEU A 81 6.12 12.55 -9.37
N THR A 82 5.70 13.44 -10.26
CA THR A 82 4.27 13.65 -10.56
C THR A 82 3.63 12.42 -11.20
N VAL A 83 4.30 11.78 -12.17
CA VAL A 83 3.76 10.62 -12.88
C VAL A 83 3.69 9.40 -11.95
N GLY A 84 4.74 9.18 -11.15
CA GLY A 84 4.71 8.16 -10.10
C GLY A 84 3.61 8.40 -9.06
N ALA A 85 3.46 9.63 -8.59
CA ALA A 85 2.43 10.01 -7.63
C ALA A 85 1.01 9.79 -8.17
N VAL A 86 0.76 10.05 -9.46
CA VAL A 86 -0.54 9.75 -10.08
C VAL A 86 -0.84 8.25 -10.04
N SER A 87 0.15 7.38 -10.29
CA SER A 87 -0.04 5.93 -10.18
C SER A 87 -0.41 5.53 -8.75
N PHE A 88 0.31 6.03 -7.74
CA PHE A 88 -0.03 5.79 -6.34
C PHE A 88 -1.42 6.31 -5.96
N LEU A 89 -1.81 7.50 -6.44
CA LEU A 89 -3.13 8.07 -6.22
C LEU A 89 -4.24 7.18 -6.77
N LEU A 90 -4.07 6.64 -7.98
CA LEU A 90 -5.02 5.67 -8.54
C LEU A 90 -5.11 4.42 -7.66
N GLY A 91 -3.98 3.95 -7.14
CA GLY A 91 -3.94 2.90 -6.11
C GLY A 91 -4.76 3.25 -4.86
N HIS A 92 -4.64 4.47 -4.34
CA HIS A 92 -5.40 4.96 -3.19
C HIS A 92 -6.91 5.00 -3.46
N VAL A 93 -7.32 5.41 -4.65
CA VAL A 93 -8.73 5.40 -5.08
C VAL A 93 -9.27 3.97 -5.10
N VAL A 94 -8.56 3.05 -5.75
CA VAL A 94 -8.96 1.63 -5.84
C VAL A 94 -9.02 1.00 -4.44
N ALA A 95 -8.04 1.28 -3.58
CA ALA A 95 -8.01 0.81 -2.21
C ALA A 95 -9.18 1.36 -1.39
N SER A 96 -9.51 2.65 -1.54
CA SER A 96 -10.67 3.26 -0.89
C SER A 96 -11.97 2.58 -1.29
N VAL A 97 -12.14 2.28 -2.59
CA VAL A 97 -13.30 1.52 -3.09
C VAL A 97 -13.35 0.12 -2.45
N LEU A 98 -12.22 -0.59 -2.42
CA LEU A 98 -12.13 -1.90 -1.78
C LEU A 98 -12.53 -1.84 -0.29
N TYR A 99 -12.02 -0.87 0.46
CA TYR A 99 -12.30 -0.76 1.90
C TYR A 99 -13.74 -0.34 2.19
N LEU A 100 -14.33 0.54 1.38
CA LEU A 100 -15.73 0.96 1.51
C LEU A 100 -16.71 -0.17 1.21
N ARG A 101 -16.39 -1.07 0.26
CA ARG A 101 -17.18 -2.29 0.02
C ARG A 101 -17.26 -3.19 1.25
N HIS A 102 -16.29 -3.08 2.15
CA HIS A 102 -16.19 -3.81 3.41
C HIS A 102 -16.41 -2.91 4.62
N TYR A 103 -17.17 -1.81 4.48
CA TYR A 103 -17.44 -0.91 5.60
C TYR A 103 -18.09 -1.65 6.78
N ARG A 104 -17.58 -1.41 7.99
CA ARG A 104 -18.03 -2.12 9.19
C ARG A 104 -19.26 -1.49 9.85
N GLY A 105 -19.66 -0.27 9.45
CA GLY A 105 -20.60 0.53 10.23
C GLY A 105 -19.99 0.97 11.57
N GLY A 106 -20.50 2.05 12.16
CA GLY A 106 -20.07 2.53 13.48
C GLY A 106 -19.33 3.87 13.44
N SER A 107 -18.22 3.95 14.18
CA SER A 107 -17.55 5.23 14.46
C SER A 107 -16.97 5.89 13.20
N VAL A 108 -17.26 7.19 13.05
CA VAL A 108 -16.66 8.07 12.05
C VAL A 108 -15.35 8.71 12.51
N ALA A 109 -14.88 8.38 13.73
CA ALA A 109 -13.64 8.94 14.29
C ALA A 109 -12.41 8.83 13.36
N PRO A 110 -12.22 7.74 12.58
CA PRO A 110 -11.09 7.66 11.65
C PRO A 110 -11.09 8.73 10.55
N LEU A 111 -12.20 9.41 10.28
CA LEU A 111 -12.24 10.54 9.34
C LEU A 111 -11.34 11.70 9.78
N VAL A 112 -10.97 11.80 11.07
CA VAL A 112 -10.01 12.80 11.56
C VAL A 112 -8.62 12.65 10.93
N VAL A 113 -8.29 11.48 10.39
CA VAL A 113 -7.04 11.25 9.65
C VAL A 113 -6.97 12.17 8.43
N ALA A 114 -8.09 12.45 7.75
CA ALA A 114 -8.12 13.31 6.58
C ALA A 114 -7.59 14.73 6.83
N PRO A 115 -8.19 15.55 7.71
CA PRO A 115 -7.66 16.88 8.00
C PRO A 115 -6.25 16.84 8.61
N ALA A 116 -5.92 15.84 9.44
CA ALA A 116 -4.60 15.72 10.04
C ALA A 116 -3.49 15.49 9.00
N VAL A 117 -3.70 14.55 8.07
CA VAL A 117 -2.73 14.23 7.00
C VAL A 117 -2.62 15.38 6.01
N VAL A 118 -3.74 15.98 5.61
CA VAL A 118 -3.73 17.15 4.70
C VAL A 118 -2.97 18.32 5.34
N TRP A 119 -3.24 18.64 6.60
CA TRP A 119 -2.53 19.69 7.31
C TRP A 119 -1.02 19.40 7.43
N ALA A 120 -0.65 18.19 7.86
CA ALA A 120 0.75 17.78 7.96
C ALA A 120 1.47 17.85 6.61
N SER A 121 0.82 17.36 5.53
CA SER A 121 1.38 17.41 4.18
C SER A 121 1.66 18.83 3.71
N ARG A 122 0.76 19.79 3.99
CA ARG A 122 0.95 21.21 3.64
C ARG A 122 2.11 21.84 4.38
N LEU A 123 2.27 21.53 5.66
CA LEU A 123 3.40 22.03 6.44
C LEU A 123 4.73 21.48 5.91
N LEU A 124 4.78 20.20 5.58
CA LEU A 124 6.00 19.52 5.15
C LEU A 124 6.42 19.89 3.73
N SER A 125 5.45 20.19 2.86
CA SER A 125 5.67 20.52 1.44
C SER A 125 5.63 22.02 1.13
N SER A 126 5.71 22.90 2.14
CA SER A 126 5.60 24.35 1.96
C SER A 126 4.33 24.80 1.21
N GLY A 127 3.23 24.08 1.39
CA GLY A 127 1.93 24.41 0.82
C GLY A 127 1.71 23.96 -0.63
N ASP A 128 2.52 23.03 -1.17
CA ASP A 128 2.37 22.51 -2.52
C ASP A 128 0.96 21.92 -2.76
N ASN A 129 0.29 22.42 -3.81
CA ASN A 129 -1.10 22.05 -4.09
C ASN A 129 -1.23 20.63 -4.66
N GLY A 130 -0.23 20.13 -5.39
CA GLY A 130 -0.21 18.76 -5.89
C GLY A 130 -0.08 17.75 -4.77
N VAL A 131 0.86 17.97 -3.84
CA VAL A 131 1.04 17.18 -2.61
C VAL A 131 -0.21 17.24 -1.75
N THR A 132 -0.85 18.40 -1.61
CA THR A 132 -2.10 18.56 -0.86
C THR A 132 -3.21 17.71 -1.48
N ALA A 133 -3.40 17.79 -2.80
CA ALA A 133 -4.42 17.03 -3.51
C ALA A 133 -4.17 15.52 -3.39
N TYR A 134 -2.92 15.08 -3.60
CA TYR A 134 -2.53 13.68 -3.43
C TYR A 134 -2.79 13.19 -1.98
N SER A 135 -2.43 14.01 -0.99
CA SER A 135 -2.55 13.67 0.43
C SER A 135 -4.00 13.49 0.87
N LEU A 136 -4.95 14.19 0.22
CA LEU A 136 -6.37 13.97 0.46
C LEU A 136 -6.79 12.52 0.09
N PHE A 137 -6.39 12.03 -1.08
CA PHE A 137 -6.70 10.66 -1.50
C PHE A 137 -6.02 9.61 -0.62
N LEU A 138 -4.74 9.85 -0.29
CA LEU A 138 -4.00 9.03 0.68
C LEU A 138 -4.73 8.95 2.02
N ALA A 139 -5.21 10.08 2.55
CA ALA A 139 -5.89 10.11 3.84
C ALA A 139 -7.28 9.49 3.80
N VAL A 140 -8.02 9.63 2.69
CA VAL A 140 -9.30 8.93 2.46
C VAL A 140 -9.07 7.42 2.42
N MET A 141 -8.03 6.95 1.73
CA MET A 141 -7.65 5.53 1.72
C MET A 141 -7.37 5.02 3.14
N ALA A 142 -6.60 5.76 3.94
CA ALA A 142 -6.31 5.38 5.31
C ALA A 142 -7.54 5.40 6.22
N ALA A 143 -8.38 6.44 6.15
CA ALA A 143 -9.60 6.52 6.93
C ALA A 143 -10.56 5.38 6.61
N THR A 144 -10.76 5.08 5.32
CA THR A 144 -11.62 3.98 4.87
C THR A 144 -11.07 2.62 5.26
N ALA A 145 -9.74 2.41 5.22
CA ALA A 145 -9.09 1.22 5.73
C ALA A 145 -9.41 0.97 7.22
N LEU A 146 -9.30 2.01 8.05
CA LEU A 146 -9.59 1.97 9.48
C LEU A 146 -11.08 1.75 9.81
N MET A 147 -11.96 2.17 8.90
CA MET A 147 -13.41 1.99 9.00
C MET A 147 -13.91 0.66 8.42
N SER A 148 -13.05 -0.07 7.72
CA SER A 148 -13.39 -1.35 7.09
C SER A 148 -13.49 -2.50 8.10
N ARG A 149 -14.03 -3.64 7.64
CA ARG A 149 -14.07 -4.90 8.38
C ARG A 149 -12.73 -5.62 8.41
N PHE A 150 -11.74 -5.17 7.63
CA PHE A 150 -10.44 -5.81 7.60
C PHE A 150 -9.69 -5.64 8.93
N PRO A 151 -8.80 -6.57 9.31
CA PRO A 151 -8.12 -6.50 10.60
C PRO A 151 -7.22 -5.27 10.72
N PHE A 152 -7.37 -4.53 11.82
CA PHE A 152 -6.54 -3.35 12.10
C PHE A 152 -5.04 -3.68 12.12
N LYS A 153 -4.65 -4.83 12.71
CA LYS A 153 -3.25 -5.24 12.85
C LYS A 153 -2.51 -5.43 11.52
N THR A 154 -3.24 -5.53 10.40
CA THR A 154 -2.67 -5.68 9.07
C THR A 154 -3.08 -4.51 8.18
N VAL A 155 -4.35 -4.42 7.77
CA VAL A 155 -4.80 -3.42 6.79
C VAL A 155 -4.77 -2.00 7.37
N GLY A 156 -5.29 -1.81 8.60
CA GLY A 156 -5.28 -0.50 9.25
C GLY A 156 -3.86 0.01 9.54
N LEU A 157 -3.02 -0.84 10.14
CA LEU A 157 -1.62 -0.53 10.41
C LEU A 157 -0.84 -0.30 9.12
N GLY A 158 -1.03 -1.13 8.10
CA GLY A 158 -0.35 -0.98 6.81
C GLY A 158 -0.72 0.32 6.09
N ALA A 159 -2.00 0.73 6.14
CA ALA A 159 -2.44 2.02 5.63
C ALA A 159 -1.79 3.20 6.38
N LEU A 160 -1.72 3.13 7.72
CA LEU A 160 -1.05 4.16 8.51
C LEU A 160 0.45 4.22 8.24
N MET A 161 1.11 3.07 8.06
CA MET A 161 2.52 3.02 7.67
C MET A 161 2.76 3.67 6.31
N PHE A 162 1.87 3.43 5.34
CA PHE A 162 1.91 4.12 4.05
C PHE A 162 1.81 5.64 4.23
N VAL A 163 0.81 6.11 5.00
CA VAL A 163 0.65 7.54 5.29
C VAL A 163 1.93 8.16 5.85
N VAL A 164 2.54 7.51 6.84
CA VAL A 164 3.77 8.02 7.46
C VAL A 164 4.93 8.01 6.47
N SER A 165 5.05 6.98 5.62
CA SER A 165 6.04 6.96 4.53
C SER A 165 5.92 8.18 3.61
N ASP A 166 4.72 8.50 3.15
CA ASP A 166 4.49 9.62 2.23
C ASP A 166 4.72 10.97 2.91
N LEU A 167 4.32 11.12 4.18
CA LEU A 167 4.65 12.32 4.96
C LEU A 167 6.16 12.50 5.09
N LEU A 168 6.94 11.43 5.26
CA LEU A 168 8.40 11.50 5.26
C LEU A 168 8.96 11.91 3.88
N ILE A 169 8.38 11.43 2.77
CA ILE A 169 8.73 11.90 1.41
C ILE A 169 8.48 13.39 1.28
N PHE A 170 7.31 13.89 1.70
CA PHE A 170 7.02 15.33 1.65
C PHE A 170 7.95 16.13 2.55
N GLY A 171 8.30 15.58 3.72
CA GLY A 171 9.29 16.17 4.59
C GLY A 171 10.65 16.33 3.90
N ARG A 172 11.08 15.38 3.05
CA ARG A 172 12.33 15.53 2.26
C ARG A 172 12.26 16.60 1.18
N LEU A 173 11.06 16.94 0.70
CA LEU A 173 10.86 18.08 -0.19
C LEU A 173 10.97 19.42 0.55
N GLY A 174 10.85 19.39 1.89
CA GLY A 174 10.96 20.56 2.76
C GLY A 174 12.06 20.39 3.81
N PRO A 175 11.71 20.24 5.10
CA PRO A 175 12.67 20.40 6.21
C PRO A 175 13.53 19.16 6.54
N LEU A 176 13.17 17.96 6.07
CA LEU A 176 13.88 16.73 6.43
C LEU A 176 15.08 16.49 5.52
N PRO A 177 16.21 15.98 6.05
CA PRO A 177 17.35 15.62 5.24
C PRO A 177 17.08 14.38 4.39
N ASP A 178 17.57 14.40 3.16
CA ASP A 178 17.63 13.24 2.29
C ASP A 178 18.89 12.43 2.58
N ASN A 179 18.78 11.44 3.45
CA ASN A 179 19.88 10.59 3.89
C ASN A 179 19.41 9.13 4.06
N LEU A 180 20.37 8.23 4.34
CA LEU A 180 20.10 6.80 4.49
C LEU A 180 19.00 6.49 5.53
N ILE A 181 18.97 7.20 6.66
CA ILE A 181 18.00 6.92 7.74
C ILE A 181 16.58 7.28 7.28
N THR A 182 16.39 8.48 6.74
CA THR A 182 15.10 8.88 6.18
C THR A 182 14.74 7.96 5.01
N GLY A 183 15.73 7.58 4.21
CA GLY A 183 15.73 6.54 3.17
C GLY A 183 15.02 5.28 3.60
N LEU A 184 15.62 4.61 4.59
CA LEU A 184 15.16 3.36 5.19
C LEU A 184 13.79 3.51 5.84
N ALA A 185 13.50 4.63 6.49
CA ALA A 185 12.21 4.87 7.11
C ALA A 185 11.09 4.93 6.06
N VAL A 186 11.26 5.69 4.98
CA VAL A 186 10.30 5.74 3.87
C VAL A 186 10.11 4.35 3.27
N TRP A 187 11.19 3.72 2.79
CA TRP A 187 11.08 2.44 2.11
C TRP A 187 10.52 1.33 3.01
N GLY A 188 11.01 1.24 4.24
CA GLY A 188 10.58 0.24 5.22
C GLY A 188 9.11 0.38 5.58
N LEU A 189 8.64 1.61 5.84
CA LEU A 189 7.23 1.88 6.15
C LEU A 189 6.34 1.61 4.93
N TYR A 190 6.75 2.06 3.73
CA TYR A 190 6.04 1.83 2.48
C TYR A 190 5.89 0.34 2.15
N TYR A 191 7.02 -0.36 1.99
CA TYR A 191 7.00 -1.75 1.53
C TYR A 191 6.34 -2.68 2.56
N PHE A 192 6.63 -2.51 3.85
CA PHE A 192 5.98 -3.32 4.88
C PHE A 192 4.49 -2.97 5.03
N GLY A 193 4.11 -1.70 4.82
CA GLY A 193 2.71 -1.30 4.75
C GLY A 193 1.95 -2.00 3.62
N GLN A 194 2.51 -2.02 2.41
CA GLN A 194 1.97 -2.77 1.25
C GLN A 194 1.87 -4.27 1.54
N LEU A 195 2.90 -4.86 2.14
CA LEU A 195 2.92 -6.27 2.53
C LEU A 195 1.80 -6.58 3.53
N LEU A 196 1.63 -5.76 4.57
CA LEU A 196 0.58 -5.93 5.57
C LEU A 196 -0.82 -5.79 4.94
N ILE A 197 -1.02 -4.83 4.05
CA ILE A 197 -2.29 -4.67 3.31
C ILE A 197 -2.58 -5.94 2.50
N CYS A 198 -1.61 -6.42 1.73
CA CYS A 198 -1.77 -7.62 0.90
C CYS A 198 -2.09 -8.86 1.74
N LEU A 199 -1.35 -9.08 2.83
CA LEU A 199 -1.58 -10.18 3.78
C LEU A 199 -2.89 -10.06 4.56
N GLY A 200 -3.34 -8.83 4.83
CA GLY A 200 -4.56 -8.55 5.55
C GLY A 200 -5.82 -8.74 4.70
N VAL A 201 -5.78 -8.36 3.43
CA VAL A 201 -6.94 -8.49 2.53
C VAL A 201 -7.05 -9.92 2.00
N ALA A 202 -5.98 -10.49 1.44
CA ALA A 202 -6.07 -11.70 0.61
C ALA A 202 -6.69 -12.95 1.31
N PRO A 203 -6.42 -13.26 2.59
CA PRO A 203 -7.06 -14.37 3.30
C PRO A 203 -8.53 -14.13 3.66
N ASN A 204 -8.92 -12.88 3.93
CA ASN A 204 -10.30 -12.55 4.32
C ASN A 204 -11.28 -12.66 3.15
N LEU A 205 -10.80 -12.66 1.91
CA LEU A 205 -11.61 -12.87 0.70
C LEU A 205 -11.95 -14.34 0.45
N THR A 206 -11.16 -15.27 0.98
CA THR A 206 -11.42 -16.71 0.87
C THR A 206 -12.40 -17.23 1.92
N GLN A 207 -12.52 -16.56 3.07
CA GLN A 207 -13.32 -17.04 4.20
C GLN A 207 -14.80 -16.65 4.11
N THR A 208 -15.15 -15.60 3.38
CA THR A 208 -16.54 -15.19 3.12
C THR A 208 -17.26 -16.04 2.06
N ALA A 209 -16.54 -16.92 1.36
CA ALA A 209 -17.12 -17.82 0.34
C ALA A 209 -17.73 -19.11 0.92
N HIS A 210 -17.60 -19.37 2.23
CA HIS A 210 -18.29 -20.46 2.91
C HIS A 210 -19.39 -19.86 3.79
N PRO A 211 -20.67 -19.89 3.35
CA PRO A 211 -21.77 -19.62 4.26
C PRO A 211 -21.67 -20.59 5.44
N ARG A 212 -21.77 -20.06 6.66
CA ARG A 212 -22.07 -20.91 7.81
C ARG A 212 -23.45 -21.49 7.53
N GLU A 213 -23.52 -22.79 7.28
CA GLU A 213 -24.79 -23.51 7.37
C GLU A 213 -25.36 -23.22 8.75
N SER A 214 -26.48 -22.52 8.77
CA SER A 214 -27.32 -22.35 9.95
C SER A 214 -27.88 -23.71 10.31
N GLY A 215 -27.13 -24.45 11.12
CA GLY A 215 -27.66 -25.60 11.84
C GLY A 215 -28.53 -25.08 12.98
N ASP A 216 -29.83 -25.02 12.73
CA ASP A 216 -30.83 -25.05 13.79
C ASP A 216 -31.60 -26.37 13.65
N PRO A 217 -31.47 -27.30 14.61
CA PRO A 217 -32.49 -28.28 14.87
C PRO A 217 -33.25 -27.89 16.13
N SER A 218 -34.51 -27.49 15.88
CA SER A 218 -35.73 -27.76 16.66
C SER A 218 -35.58 -28.50 17.99
#